data_AF-A0A3R6J027-F1
#
_entry.id   AF-A0A3R6J027-F1
#
_cell.length_a   1.000
_cell.length_b   1.000
_cell.length_c   1.000
_cell.angle_alpha   90.00
_cell.angle_beta   90.00
_cell.angle_gamma   90.00
#
_symmetry.space_group_name_H-M   'P 1'
#
loop_
_entity.id
_entity.type
_entity.pdbx_description
1 polymer ?
#
loop_
_entity_poly.entity_id
_entity_poly.type
_entity_poly.pdbx_seq_one_letter_code
_entity_poly.pdbx_strand_id
1 'polypeptide(L)'
;MKGWHVILIIFLVSGICSCRTQIKYVPVECVRIDTMYKYTVQVDSILQKDSIYIVDRGDTIIEYRYKYLYKFRDRVDTLYLSRTDSIAVPYPVEKQLTKWQQTKVSYGGWAIGIVFIIVLIVVGRMVYKLEK
;
A
#
# COMPACT_ATOMS: atom_id res chain seq x y z
N MET A 1 -46.97 -22.82 27.77
CA MET A 1 -45.90 -21.80 27.65
C MET A 1 -46.53 -20.41 27.73
N LYS A 2 -46.23 -19.60 28.76
CA LYS A 2 -46.68 -18.20 28.76
C LYS A 2 -45.89 -17.44 27.68
N GLY A 3 -46.56 -16.79 26.74
CA GLY A 3 -45.94 -16.12 25.57
C GLY A 3 -44.81 -15.15 25.92
N TRP A 4 -44.82 -14.61 27.14
CA TRP A 4 -43.76 -13.79 27.71
C TRP A 4 -42.36 -14.44 27.68
N HIS A 5 -42.27 -15.75 27.94
CA HIS A 5 -40.96 -16.45 27.94
C HIS A 5 -40.37 -16.60 26.54
N VAL A 6 -41.21 -16.73 25.52
CA VAL A 6 -40.78 -16.86 24.11
C VAL A 6 -40.28 -15.51 23.59
N ILE A 7 -40.97 -14.42 23.95
CA ILE A 7 -40.58 -13.04 23.59
C ILE A 7 -39.20 -12.70 24.19
N LEU A 8 -38.95 -13.11 25.43
CA LEU A 8 -37.69 -12.84 26.14
C LEU A 8 -36.50 -13.57 25.48
N ILE A 9 -36.72 -14.79 24.97
CA ILE A 9 -35.70 -15.56 24.25
C ILE A 9 -35.41 -14.93 22.88
N ILE A 10 -36.44 -14.49 22.15
CA ILE A 10 -36.28 -13.86 20.83
C ILE A 10 -35.50 -12.55 20.92
N PHE A 11 -35.77 -11.73 21.93
CA PHE A 11 -35.05 -10.47 22.17
C PHE A 11 -33.56 -10.70 22.46
N LEU A 12 -33.24 -11.79 23.16
CA LEU A 12 -31.88 -12.19 23.52
C LEU A 12 -31.07 -12.64 22.30
N VAL A 13 -31.68 -13.43 21.42
CA VAL A 13 -31.04 -13.90 20.17
C VAL A 13 -30.79 -12.74 19.20
N SER A 14 -31.72 -11.78 19.12
CA SER A 14 -31.56 -10.57 18.28
C SER A 14 -30.38 -9.69 18.71
N GLY A 15 -30.04 -9.65 20.01
CA GLY A 15 -28.94 -8.84 20.52
C GLY A 15 -27.55 -9.37 20.17
N ILE A 16 -27.40 -10.69 20.01
CA ILE A 16 -26.10 -11.35 19.77
C ILE A 16 -25.70 -11.28 18.29
N CYS A 17 -26.65 -11.28 17.35
CA CYS A 17 -26.38 -11.21 15.91
C CYS A 17 -25.92 -9.83 15.40
N SER A 18 -25.98 -8.76 16.22
CA SER A 18 -25.67 -7.40 15.77
C SER A 18 -24.19 -6.98 15.95
N CYS A 19 -23.32 -7.86 16.45
CA CYS A 19 -21.92 -7.54 16.69
C CYS A 19 -21.11 -7.53 15.38
N ARG A 20 -21.05 -6.37 14.70
CA ARG A 20 -20.12 -6.16 13.57
C ARG A 20 -18.70 -5.96 14.09
N THR A 21 -17.81 -6.90 13.80
CA THR A 21 -16.36 -6.73 13.98
C THR A 21 -15.82 -5.83 12.87
N GLN A 22 -15.47 -4.58 13.20
CA GLN A 22 -14.92 -3.64 12.24
C GLN A 22 -13.39 -3.77 12.20
N ILE A 23 -12.86 -4.40 11.15
CA ILE A 23 -11.41 -4.45 10.88
C ILE A 23 -11.05 -3.17 10.10
N LYS A 24 -10.14 -2.35 10.65
CA LYS A 24 -9.68 -1.11 10.01
C LYS A 24 -8.32 -1.32 9.37
N TYR A 25 -8.27 -1.27 8.05
CA TYR A 25 -7.01 -1.29 7.29
C TYR A 25 -6.40 0.11 7.27
N VAL A 26 -5.12 0.22 7.63
CA VAL A 26 -4.35 1.47 7.53
C VAL A 26 -3.54 1.39 6.24
N PRO A 27 -3.74 2.32 5.29
CA PRO A 27 -2.92 2.35 4.08
C PRO A 27 -1.48 2.74 4.45
N VAL A 28 -0.52 1.96 3.98
CA VAL A 28 0.91 2.29 4.09
C VAL A 28 1.29 3.10 2.86
N GLU A 29 1.90 4.27 3.07
CA GLU A 29 2.37 5.13 1.98
C GLU A 29 3.49 4.41 1.21
N CYS A 30 3.20 4.00 -0.01
CA CYS A 30 4.19 3.40 -0.91
C CYS A 30 4.85 4.51 -1.73
N VAL A 31 6.15 4.71 -1.55
CA VAL A 31 6.92 5.62 -2.42
C VAL A 31 7.08 4.95 -3.78
N ARG A 32 6.31 5.40 -4.78
CA ARG A 32 6.54 5.02 -6.17
C ARG A 32 7.65 5.90 -6.73
N ILE A 33 8.80 5.30 -7.03
CA ILE A 33 9.87 5.97 -7.76
C ILE A 33 9.77 5.50 -9.21
N ASP A 34 9.15 6.31 -10.05
CA ASP A 34 9.17 6.09 -11.49
C ASP A 34 10.57 6.42 -12.02
N THR A 35 11.25 5.44 -12.61
CA THR A 35 12.55 5.66 -13.25
C THR A 35 12.36 6.44 -14.55
N MET A 36 12.29 7.75 -14.43
CA MET A 36 12.36 8.66 -15.57
C MET A 36 13.78 8.58 -16.15
N TYR A 37 13.95 7.82 -17.23
CA TYR A 37 15.21 7.76 -17.97
C TYR A 37 15.51 9.14 -18.59
N LYS A 38 16.28 9.96 -17.87
CA LYS A 38 16.85 11.19 -18.42
C LYS A 38 18.02 10.83 -19.33
N TYR A 39 17.72 10.46 -20.58
CA TYR A 39 18.77 10.33 -21.59
C TYR A 39 19.25 11.75 -21.96
N THR A 40 20.32 12.21 -21.34
CA THR A 40 21.00 13.41 -21.82
C THR A 40 21.96 12.94 -22.91
N VAL A 41 21.72 13.34 -24.17
CA VAL A 41 22.67 13.05 -25.25
C VAL A 41 23.86 14.00 -25.07
N GLN A 42 24.84 13.57 -24.28
CA GLN A 42 26.16 14.21 -24.26
C GLN A 42 27.00 13.66 -25.41
N VAL A 43 27.65 14.56 -26.13
CA VAL A 43 28.64 14.25 -27.17
C VAL A 43 29.99 14.29 -26.48
N ASP A 44 30.72 13.18 -26.47
CA ASP A 44 31.94 13.04 -25.66
C ASP A 44 33.15 13.67 -26.36
N SER A 45 33.18 13.63 -27.70
CA SER A 45 34.28 14.18 -28.47
C SER A 45 33.85 14.75 -29.82
N ILE A 46 34.46 15.89 -30.16
CA ILE A 46 34.28 16.59 -31.45
C ILE A 46 35.68 16.77 -32.05
N LEU A 47 35.92 16.16 -33.20
CA LEU A 47 37.14 16.37 -33.98
C LEU A 47 36.83 17.35 -35.12
N GLN A 48 37.48 18.51 -35.10
CA GLN A 48 37.41 19.51 -36.15
C GLN A 48 38.71 19.49 -36.95
N LYS A 49 38.62 19.34 -38.27
CA LYS A 49 39.75 19.45 -39.19
C LYS A 49 39.49 20.56 -40.19
N ASP A 50 40.34 21.58 -40.15
CA ASP A 50 40.30 22.73 -41.03
C ASP A 50 41.50 22.66 -41.99
N SER A 51 41.24 22.69 -43.30
CA SER A 51 42.30 22.67 -44.32
C SER A 51 42.06 23.78 -45.34
N ILE A 52 43.12 24.53 -45.63
CA ILE A 52 43.12 25.62 -46.60
C ILE A 52 44.08 25.23 -47.73
N TYR A 53 43.58 25.29 -48.96
CA TYR A 53 44.37 25.07 -50.17
C TYR A 53 44.39 26.35 -50.99
N ILE A 54 45.59 26.83 -51.32
CA ILE A 54 45.79 28.09 -52.02
C ILE A 54 46.41 27.79 -53.38
N VAL A 55 45.82 28.34 -54.44
CA VAL A 55 46.36 28.30 -55.80
C VAL A 55 46.75 29.71 -56.20
N ASP A 56 48.03 29.91 -56.47
CA ASP A 56 48.57 31.17 -56.97
C ASP A 56 48.62 31.17 -58.50
N ARG A 57 48.01 32.18 -59.13
CA ARG A 57 48.09 32.44 -60.58
C ARG A 57 48.67 33.84 -60.87
N GLY A 58 49.64 34.30 -60.08
CA GLY A 58 50.29 35.59 -60.27
C GLY A 58 49.41 36.72 -59.75
N ASP A 59 48.61 37.33 -60.63
CA ASP A 59 47.76 38.49 -60.27
C ASP A 59 46.51 38.09 -59.49
N THR A 60 46.20 36.80 -59.38
CA THR A 60 45.01 36.30 -58.66
C THR A 60 45.34 35.08 -57.82
N ILE A 61 44.96 35.14 -56.54
CA ILE A 61 45.06 34.02 -55.60
C ILE A 61 43.68 33.42 -55.40
N ILE A 62 43.55 32.10 -55.60
CA ILE A 62 42.31 31.37 -55.38
C ILE A 62 42.47 30.53 -54.11
N GLU A 63 41.59 30.77 -53.15
CA GLU A 63 41.58 30.08 -51.86
C GLU A 63 40.41 29.08 -51.77
N TYR A 64 40.71 27.83 -51.43
CA TYR A 64 39.74 26.79 -51.14
C TYR A 64 39.79 26.44 -49.64
N ARG A 65 38.70 26.68 -48.92
CA ARG A 65 38.57 26.36 -47.49
C ARG A 65 37.67 25.15 -47.31
N TYR A 66 38.15 24.15 -46.58
CA TYR A 66 37.37 22.97 -46.19
C TYR A 66 37.32 22.87 -44.66
N LYS A 67 36.11 22.57 -44.15
CA LYS A 67 35.85 22.35 -42.73
C LYS A 67 35.14 21.01 -42.56
N TYR A 68 35.76 20.09 -41.82
CA TYR A 68 35.17 18.80 -41.47
C TYR A 68 34.92 18.71 -39.98
N LEU A 69 33.74 18.21 -39.59
CA LEU A 69 33.34 18.06 -38.19
C LEU A 69 32.85 16.64 -37.94
N TYR A 70 33.64 15.87 -37.17
CA TYR A 70 33.29 14.53 -36.74
C TYR A 70 32.82 14.55 -35.29
N LYS A 71 31.66 13.95 -35.02
CA LYS A 71 31.10 13.81 -33.67
C LYS A 71 31.07 12.33 -33.30
N PHE A 72 31.70 11.97 -32.20
CA PHE A 72 31.67 10.60 -31.69
C PHE A 72 30.82 10.51 -30.43
N ARG A 73 30.29 9.31 -30.18
CA ARG A 73 29.53 8.97 -28.97
C ARG A 73 30.12 7.68 -28.43
N ASP A 74 30.90 7.79 -27.36
CA ASP A 74 31.44 6.60 -26.72
C ASP A 74 30.36 6.11 -25.76
N ARG A 75 29.76 4.95 -26.07
CA ARG A 75 28.82 4.30 -25.13
C ARG A 75 29.64 3.80 -23.95
N VAL A 76 29.78 4.60 -22.89
CA VAL A 76 30.34 4.14 -21.63
C VAL A 76 29.24 3.45 -20.82
N ASP A 77 29.55 2.21 -20.45
CA ASP A 77 28.78 1.21 -19.72
C ASP A 77 27.63 1.74 -18.86
N THR A 78 26.40 1.36 -19.21
CA THR A 78 25.30 1.45 -18.26
C THR A 78 25.48 0.33 -17.24
N LEU A 79 26.15 0.64 -16.12
CA LEU A 79 26.02 -0.17 -14.91
C LEU A 79 24.54 -0.18 -14.52
N TYR A 80 23.88 -1.31 -14.78
CA TYR A 80 22.48 -1.51 -14.46
C TYR A 80 22.31 -1.56 -12.94
N LEU A 81 22.09 -0.39 -12.32
CA LEU A 81 21.66 -0.28 -10.94
C LEU A 81 20.17 -0.59 -10.87
N SER A 82 19.84 -1.89 -10.91
CA SER A 82 18.50 -2.38 -10.56
C SER A 82 18.32 -2.24 -9.06
N ARG A 83 17.93 -1.06 -8.60
CA ARG A 83 17.44 -0.92 -7.23
C ARG A 83 16.01 -1.45 -7.20
N THR A 84 15.87 -2.74 -6.95
CA THR A 84 14.56 -3.36 -6.75
C THR A 84 14.10 -3.01 -5.33
N ASP A 85 13.39 -1.89 -5.19
CA ASP A 85 12.78 -1.53 -3.91
C ASP A 85 11.53 -2.40 -3.68
N SER A 86 11.44 -3.00 -2.49
CA SER A 86 10.34 -3.87 -2.12
C SER A 86 9.03 -3.08 -2.00
N ILE A 87 7.97 -3.59 -2.64
CA ILE A 87 6.63 -3.03 -2.51
C ILE A 87 6.12 -3.38 -1.10
N ALA A 88 5.78 -2.36 -0.30
CA ALA A 88 5.24 -2.55 1.02
C ALA A 88 3.84 -3.20 0.93
N VAL A 89 3.69 -4.40 1.51
CA VAL A 89 2.41 -5.11 1.61
C VAL A 89 1.65 -4.57 2.83
N PRO A 90 0.34 -4.23 2.71
CA PRO A 90 -0.44 -3.79 3.85
C PRO A 90 -0.63 -4.96 4.83
N TYR A 91 -0.10 -4.84 6.04
CA TYR A 91 -0.29 -5.84 7.08
C TYR A 91 -1.50 -5.48 7.96
N PRO A 92 -2.31 -6.47 8.37
CA PRO A 92 -3.36 -6.22 9.34
C PRO A 92 -2.72 -5.79 10.65
N VAL A 93 -3.00 -4.55 11.08
CA VAL A 93 -2.54 -4.08 12.38
C VAL A 93 -3.39 -4.78 13.42
N GLU A 94 -2.84 -5.83 14.03
CA GLU A 94 -3.35 -6.37 15.30
C GLU A 94 -3.16 -5.30 16.38
N LYS A 95 -4.06 -4.31 16.38
CA LYS A 95 -3.99 -3.20 17.32
C LYS A 95 -4.32 -3.75 18.70
N GLN A 96 -3.35 -3.72 19.60
CA GLN A 96 -3.61 -3.98 21.01
C GLN A 96 -4.76 -3.07 21.48
N LEU A 97 -5.81 -3.67 22.03
CA LEU A 97 -6.98 -2.94 22.53
C LEU A 97 -6.49 -1.93 23.57
N THR A 98 -6.95 -0.68 23.46
CA THR A 98 -6.69 0.27 24.53
C THR A 98 -7.34 -0.25 25.82
N LYS A 99 -6.78 0.12 26.98
CA LYS A 99 -7.33 -0.29 28.28
C LYS A 99 -8.84 -0.06 28.37
N TRP A 100 -9.35 1.05 27.82
CA TRP A 100 -10.79 1.36 27.76
C TRP A 100 -11.60 0.46 26.82
N GLN A 101 -11.04 0.05 25.69
CA GLN A 101 -11.71 -0.89 24.80
C GLN A 101 -11.74 -2.29 25.42
N GLN A 102 -10.64 -2.69 26.06
CA GLN A 102 -10.56 -3.95 26.78
C GLN A 102 -11.55 -3.99 27.94
N THR A 103 -11.70 -2.91 28.71
CA THR A 103 -12.72 -2.86 29.76
C THR A 103 -14.14 -2.97 29.18
N LYS A 104 -14.47 -2.27 28.10
CA LYS A 104 -15.79 -2.41 27.44
C LYS A 104 -16.08 -3.84 26.98
N VAL A 105 -15.09 -4.53 26.40
CA VAL A 105 -15.21 -5.93 25.99
C VAL A 105 -15.43 -6.83 27.21
N SER A 106 -14.67 -6.61 28.29
CA SER A 106 -14.86 -7.34 29.55
C SER A 106 -16.26 -7.14 30.13
N TYR A 107 -16.76 -5.90 30.22
CA TYR A 107 -18.12 -5.63 30.69
C TYR A 107 -19.19 -6.31 29.83
N GLY A 108 -19.01 -6.36 28.51
CA GLY A 108 -19.87 -7.12 27.60
C GLY A 108 -19.86 -8.62 27.90
N GLY A 109 -18.68 -9.19 28.17
CA GLY A 109 -18.54 -10.61 28.56
C GLY A 109 -19.26 -10.93 29.87
N TRP A 110 -19.14 -10.07 30.89
CA TRP A 110 -19.87 -10.21 32.15
C TRP A 110 -21.39 -10.12 31.96
N ALA A 111 -21.86 -9.21 31.11
CA ALA A 111 -23.28 -9.08 30.79
C ALA A 111 -23.85 -10.36 30.14
N ILE A 112 -23.11 -10.98 29.21
CA ILE A 112 -23.51 -12.25 28.58
C ILE A 112 -23.60 -13.37 29.63
N GLY A 113 -22.65 -13.43 30.57
CA GLY A 113 -22.66 -14.41 31.66
C GLY A 113 -23.89 -14.29 32.57
N ILE A 114 -24.25 -13.06 32.97
CA ILE A 114 -25.44 -12.81 33.81
C ILE A 114 -26.71 -13.26 33.10
N VAL A 115 -26.82 -12.95 31.80
CA VAL A 115 -27.98 -13.32 31.00
C VAL A 115 -28.12 -14.85 30.89
N PHE A 116 -27.02 -15.57 30.71
CA PHE A 116 -27.01 -17.03 30.68
C PHE A 116 -27.54 -17.66 31.98
N ILE A 117 -27.12 -17.13 33.13
CA ILE A 117 -27.59 -17.58 34.46
C ILE A 117 -29.10 -17.37 34.61
N ILE A 118 -29.63 -16.21 34.18
CA ILE A 118 -31.08 -15.92 34.25
C ILE A 118 -31.87 -16.93 33.41
N VAL A 119 -31.38 -17.27 32.20
CA VAL A 119 -32.03 -18.27 31.33
C VAL A 119 -32.05 -19.64 32.01
N LEU A 120 -30.94 -20.09 32.61
CA LEU A 120 -30.89 -21.37 33.33
C LEU A 120 -31.88 -21.43 34.49
N ILE A 121 -32.03 -20.34 35.26
CA ILE A 121 -33.01 -20.27 36.36
C ILE A 121 -34.44 -20.37 35.82
N VAL A 122 -34.76 -19.69 34.72
CA VAL A 122 -36.09 -19.73 34.10
C VAL A 122 -36.41 -21.13 33.58
N VAL A 123 -35.46 -21.78 32.90
CA VAL A 123 -35.62 -23.15 32.38
C VAL A 123 -35.74 -24.16 33.53
N GLY A 124 -34.87 -24.07 34.54
CA GLY A 124 -34.92 -24.96 35.71
C GLY A 124 -36.27 -24.87 36.46
N ARG A 125 -36.81 -23.66 36.63
CA ARG A 125 -38.15 -23.46 37.21
C ARG A 125 -39.26 -23.98 36.31
N MET A 126 -39.10 -23.96 34.98
CA MET A 126 -40.08 -24.54 34.06
C MET A 126 -40.10 -26.08 34.16
N VAL A 127 -38.92 -26.72 34.20
CA VAL A 127 -38.82 -28.19 34.32
C VAL A 127 -39.38 -28.66 35.66
N TYR A 128 -39.01 -28.00 36.77
CA TYR A 128 -39.52 -28.34 38.09
C TYR A 128 -41.05 -28.20 38.20
N LYS A 129 -41.66 -27.30 37.43
CA LYS A 129 -43.11 -27.10 37.39
C LYS A 129 -43.83 -28.07 36.43
N LEU A 130 -43.11 -28.82 35.61
CA LEU A 130 -43.66 -29.88 34.77
C LEU A 130 -43.59 -31.25 35.47
N GLU A 131 -42.65 -31.40 36.40
CA GLU A 131 -42.47 -32.62 37.21
C GLU A 131 -43.42 -32.69 38.42
N LYS A 132 -44.14 -31.60 38.71
CA LYS A 132 -45.15 -31.48 39.76
C LYS A 132 -46.50 -31.08 39.19
#